data_AF-A0A2I0N825-F1
#
_entry.id   AF-A0A2I0N825-F1
#
_cell.length_a   1.000
_cell.length_b   1.000
_cell.length_c   1.000
_cell.angle_alpha   90.00
_cell.angle_beta   90.00
_cell.angle_gamma   90.00
#
_symmetry.space_group_name_H-M   'P 1'
#
loop_
_entity.id
_entity.type
_entity.pdbx_description
1 polymer ?
#
loop_
_entity_poly.entity_id
_entity_poly.type
_entity_poly.pdbx_seq_one_letter_code
_entity_poly.pdbx_strand_id
1 'polypeptide(L)'
;MINKPMLFSLEECERCDFVKKQITPGTNVLVITYPHDAKRWNVDQLTEAAYYEVFSELQETAPILLLPDGTKVTSVIDIRKKIQEL
;
A
#
# COMPACT_ATOMS: atom_id res chain seq x y z
N MET A 1 12.62 11.37 -1.69
CA MET A 1 13.05 10.11 -2.33
C MET A 1 12.48 8.96 -1.53
N ILE A 2 11.89 7.98 -2.21
CA ILE A 2 11.34 6.78 -1.58
C ILE A 2 12.51 5.84 -1.32
N ASN A 3 12.84 5.58 -0.05
CA ASN A 3 14.03 4.81 0.30
C ASN A 3 13.75 3.33 0.56
N LYS A 4 12.46 2.94 0.60
CA LYS A 4 12.00 1.57 0.82
C LYS A 4 10.65 1.36 0.14
N PRO A 5 10.34 0.13 -0.30
CA PRO A 5 9.00 -0.23 -0.75
C PRO A 5 7.93 0.14 0.29
N MET A 6 6.79 0.63 -0.17
CA MET A 6 5.66 1.04 0.66
C MET A 6 4.38 0.34 0.20
N LEU A 7 3.75 -0.42 1.08
CA LEU A 7 2.45 -1.04 0.85
C LEU A 7 1.35 -0.15 1.43
N PHE A 8 0.63 0.52 0.55
CA PHE A 8 -0.59 1.25 0.90
C PHE A 8 -1.79 0.32 0.89
N SER A 9 -2.63 0.46 1.90
CA SER A 9 -3.76 -0.44 2.14
C SER A 9 -4.93 0.28 2.82
N LEU A 10 -6.08 -0.37 2.81
CA LEU A 10 -7.28 0.09 3.50
C LEU A 10 -7.60 -0.82 4.69
N GLU A 11 -8.26 -0.28 5.71
CA GLU A 11 -8.92 -1.05 6.77
C GLU A 11 -9.96 -2.01 6.16
N GLU A 12 -10.21 -3.14 6.84
CA GLU A 12 -11.27 -4.11 6.47
C GLU A 12 -11.23 -4.56 5.00
N CYS A 13 -10.03 -4.65 4.42
CA CYS A 13 -9.81 -5.00 3.02
C CYS A 13 -9.19 -6.40 2.91
N GLU A 14 -9.99 -7.39 2.50
CA GLU A 14 -9.55 -8.80 2.41
C GLU A 14 -8.29 -8.99 1.54
N ARG A 15 -8.21 -8.27 0.41
CA ARG A 15 -7.04 -8.29 -0.48
C ARG A 15 -5.80 -7.72 0.20
N CYS A 16 -5.98 -6.66 0.97
CA CYS A 16 -4.92 -6.01 1.73
C CYS A 16 -4.41 -6.94 2.83
N ASP A 17 -5.31 -7.59 3.56
CA ASP A 17 -4.98 -8.53 4.63
C ASP A 17 -4.27 -9.77 4.09
N PHE A 18 -4.70 -10.27 2.93
CA PHE A 18 -4.03 -11.38 2.25
C PHE A 18 -2.55 -11.07 1.97
N VAL A 19 -2.28 -9.87 1.44
CA VAL A 19 -0.91 -9.41 1.14
C VAL A 19 -0.11 -9.18 2.43
N LYS A 20 -0.69 -8.52 3.44
CA LYS A 20 -0.02 -8.23 4.71
C LYS A 20 0.47 -9.50 5.41
N LYS A 21 -0.27 -10.61 5.31
CA LYS A 21 0.14 -11.94 5.85
C LYS A 21 1.41 -12.51 5.22
N GLN A 22 1.85 -11.98 4.07
CA GLN A 22 3.06 -12.41 3.36
C GLN A 22 4.31 -11.66 3.85
N ILE A 23 4.12 -10.57 4.60
CA ILE A 23 5.20 -9.77 5.17
C ILE A 23 5.67 -10.48 6.45
N THR A 24 6.90 -10.95 6.45
CA THR A 24 7.51 -11.65 7.60
C THR A 24 8.36 -10.68 8.42
N PRO A 25 8.70 -11.02 9.68
CA PRO A 25 9.63 -10.23 10.45
C PRO A 25 10.97 -10.09 9.70
N GLY A 26 11.36 -8.85 9.41
CA GLY A 26 12.59 -8.54 8.66
C GLY A 26 12.37 -8.14 7.20
N THR A 27 11.18 -8.33 6.62
CA THR A 27 10.87 -7.82 5.28
C THR A 27 11.00 -6.29 5.26
N ASN A 28 11.82 -5.77 4.35
CA ASN A 28 12.07 -4.33 4.23
C ASN A 28 10.95 -3.61 3.46
N VAL A 29 9.75 -3.57 4.04
CA VAL A 29 8.57 -2.89 3.48
C VAL A 29 7.89 -2.05 4.56
N LEU A 30 7.51 -0.82 4.22
CA LEU A 30 6.68 0.03 5.08
C LEU A 30 5.21 -0.22 4.77
N VAL A 31 4.39 -0.49 5.78
CA VAL A 31 2.94 -0.66 5.59
C VAL A 31 2.23 0.59 6.07
N ILE A 32 1.42 1.18 5.20
CA ILE A 32 0.57 2.34 5.50
C ILE A 32 -0.88 1.88 5.32
N THR A 33 -1.72 2.10 6.33
CA THR A 33 -3.13 1.71 6.31
C THR A 33 -4.01 2.92 6.55
N TYR A 34 -4.95 3.15 5.65
CA TYR A 34 -5.93 4.22 5.75
C TYR A 34 -7.33 3.67 6.05
N PRO A 35 -8.27 4.51 6.54
CA PRO A 35 -9.66 4.10 6.67
C PRO A 35 -10.25 3.61 5.35
N HIS A 36 -11.14 2.62 5.38
CA HIS A 36 -11.78 2.13 4.16
C HIS A 36 -12.65 3.20 3.47
N ASP A 37 -13.41 3.97 4.27
CA ASP A 37 -14.19 5.09 3.78
C ASP A 37 -13.32 6.35 3.70
N ALA A 38 -13.10 6.85 2.48
CA ALA A 38 -12.36 8.09 2.22
C ALA A 38 -12.88 9.31 3.01
N LYS A 39 -14.16 9.34 3.38
CA LYS A 39 -14.75 10.42 4.19
C LYS A 39 -14.20 10.47 5.62
N ARG A 40 -13.61 9.37 6.10
CA ARG A 40 -13.00 9.26 7.43
C ARG A 40 -11.53 9.65 7.45
N TRP A 41 -10.95 10.01 6.29
CA TRP A 41 -9.54 10.35 6.20
C TRP A 41 -9.30 11.74 6.76
N ASN A 42 -8.24 11.86 7.56
CA ASN A 42 -7.79 13.16 8.04
C ASN A 42 -6.92 13.86 6.97
N VAL A 43 -6.63 15.14 7.22
CA VAL A 43 -5.85 15.98 6.29
C VAL A 43 -4.45 15.41 6.02
N ASP A 44 -3.79 14.86 7.03
CA ASP A 44 -2.45 14.30 6.88
C ASP A 44 -2.47 13.06 5.98
N GLN A 45 -3.46 12.18 6.15
CA GLN A 45 -3.66 10.98 5.32
C GLN A 45 -3.98 11.36 3.87
N LEU A 46 -4.83 12.36 3.67
CA LEU A 46 -5.14 12.88 2.33
C LEU A 46 -3.88 13.46 1.67
N THR A 47 -3.09 14.22 2.44
CA THR A 47 -1.86 14.85 1.95
C THR A 47 -0.81 13.80 1.61
N GLU A 48 -0.61 12.78 2.46
CA GLU A 48 0.32 11.69 2.22
C GLU A 48 -0.07 10.87 0.98
N ALA A 49 -1.35 10.47 0.88
CA ALA A 49 -1.82 9.70 -0.26
C ALA A 49 -1.83 10.50 -1.57
N ALA A 50 -2.06 11.81 -1.51
CA ALA A 50 -1.89 12.69 -2.67
C ALA A 50 -0.42 12.85 -3.07
N TYR A 51 0.48 13.00 -2.09
CA TYR A 51 1.92 13.10 -2.34
C TYR A 51 2.49 11.86 -3.06
N TYR A 52 2.02 10.67 -2.70
CA TYR A 52 2.39 9.42 -3.36
C TYR A 52 1.47 9.06 -4.55
N GLU A 53 0.52 9.94 -4.90
CA GLU A 53 -0.44 9.76 -6.00
C GLU A 53 -1.27 8.47 -5.89
N VAL A 54 -1.53 7.96 -4.68
CA VAL A 54 -2.25 6.69 -4.44
C VAL A 54 -3.71 6.88 -4.02
N PHE A 55 -4.14 8.11 -3.72
CA PHE A 55 -5.48 8.37 -3.16
C PHE A 55 -6.62 7.75 -3.98
N SER A 56 -6.74 8.13 -5.26
CA SER A 56 -7.81 7.63 -6.14
C SER A 56 -7.66 6.14 -6.44
N GLU A 57 -6.43 5.68 -6.68
CA GLU A 57 -6.14 4.29 -7.02
C GLU A 57 -6.50 3.34 -5.87
N LEU A 58 -6.32 3.76 -4.60
CA LEU A 58 -6.69 2.95 -3.44
C LEU A 58 -8.20 2.74 -3.36
N GLN A 59 -9.01 3.69 -3.82
CA GLN A 59 -10.47 3.55 -3.84
C GLN A 59 -10.95 2.53 -4.89
N GLU A 60 -10.15 2.30 -5.93
CA GLU A 60 -10.49 1.37 -7.02
C GLU A 60 -9.81 0.01 -6.86
N THR A 61 -8.55 -0.02 -6.40
CA THR A 61 -7.64 -1.16 -6.55
C THR A 61 -6.68 -1.37 -5.36
N ALA A 62 -7.14 -1.21 -4.11
CA ALA A 62 -6.31 -1.59 -2.95
C ALA A 62 -5.99 -3.10 -2.91
N PRO A 63 -4.79 -3.49 -2.43
CA PRO A 63 -3.66 -2.66 -1.99
C PRO A 63 -2.74 -2.20 -3.14
N ILE A 64 -1.86 -1.24 -2.87
CA ILE A 64 -0.86 -0.73 -3.82
C ILE A 64 0.53 -0.83 -3.20
N LEU A 65 1.46 -1.49 -3.88
CA LEU A 65 2.88 -1.49 -3.52
C LEU A 65 3.62 -0.47 -4.37
N LEU A 66 4.18 0.54 -3.75
CA LEU A 66 5.03 1.55 -4.37
C LEU A 66 6.51 1.20 -4.11
N LEU A 67 7.26 0.99 -5.19
CA LEU A 67 8.69 0.67 -5.14
C LEU A 67 9.57 1.94 -5.08
N PRO A 68 10.84 1.83 -4.64
CA PRO A 68 11.75 2.97 -4.55
C PRO A 68 11.99 3.73 -5.87
N ASP A 69 11.85 3.04 -6.99
CA ASP A 69 11.99 3.62 -8.34
C ASP A 69 10.72 4.36 -8.82
N GLY A 70 9.67 4.41 -7.99
CA GLY A 70 8.37 5.02 -8.31
C GLY A 70 7.37 4.05 -8.96
N THR A 71 7.76 2.80 -9.22
CA THR A 71 6.85 1.81 -9.82
C THR A 71 5.74 1.42 -8.86
N LYS A 72 4.49 1.47 -9.33
CA LYS A 72 3.32 0.98 -8.60
C LYS A 72 2.90 -0.41 -9.07
N VAL A 73 2.71 -1.32 -8.12
CA VAL A 73 2.19 -2.67 -8.35
C VAL A 73 0.85 -2.79 -7.63
N THR A 74 -0.23 -3.08 -8.37
CA THR A 74 -1.62 -3.08 -7.87
C THR A 74 -2.25 -4.48 -7.88
N SER A 75 -1.69 -5.42 -8.63
CA SER A 75 -2.14 -6.81 -8.66
C SER A 75 -1.75 -7.53 -7.37
N VAL A 76 -2.72 -8.05 -6.64
CA VAL A 76 -2.51 -8.81 -5.39
C VAL A 76 -1.49 -9.94 -5.55
N ILE A 77 -1.51 -10.63 -6.69
CA ILE A 77 -0.60 -11.74 -6.98
C ILE A 77 0.83 -11.23 -7.17
N ASP A 78 0.99 -10.13 -7.88
CA ASP A 78 2.32 -9.57 -8.17
C ASP A 78 2.90 -8.85 -6.96
N ILE A 79 2.06 -8.17 -6.17
CA ILE A 79 2.45 -7.60 -4.87
C ILE A 79 2.95 -8.72 -3.95
N ARG A 80 2.24 -9.84 -3.85
CA ARG A 80 2.71 -11.00 -3.06
C ARG A 80 4.08 -11.47 -3.52
N LYS A 81 4.26 -11.69 -4.83
CA LYS A 81 5.56 -12.14 -5.38
C LYS A 81 6.64 -11.14 -5.03
N LYS A 82 6.36 -9.84 -5.19
CA LYS A 82 7.33 -8.79 -4.91
C LYS A 82 7.72 -8.73 -3.45
N ILE A 83 6.77 -8.88 -2.53
CA ILE A 83 7.05 -8.94 -1.09
C ILE A 83 7.94 -10.14 -0.73
N GLN A 84 7.77 -11.28 -1.39
CA GLN A 84 8.61 -12.47 -1.17
C GLN A 84 10.04 -12.33 -1.72
N GLU A 85 10.28 -11.35 -2.60
CA GLU A 85 11.60 -11.02 -3.16
C GLU A 85 12.37 -9.98 -2.31
N LEU A 86 11.72 -9.36 -1.32
CA LEU A 86 12.29 -8.32 -0.44
C LEU A 86 12.93 -8.93 0.81
#